data_AF-A0A357Y258-F1
#
_entry.id   AF-A0A357Y258-F1
#
_cell.length_a   1.000
_cell.length_b   1.000
_cell.length_c   1.000
_cell.angle_alpha   90.00
_cell.angle_beta   90.00
_cell.angle_gamma   90.00
#
_symmetry.space_group_name_H-M   'P 1'
#
loop_
_entity.id
_entity.type
_entity.pdbx_description
1 polymer ?
#
loop_
_entity_poly.entity_id
_entity_poly.type
_entity_poly.pdbx_seq_one_letter_code
_entity_poly.pdbx_strand_id
1 'polypeptide(L)'
;MAEQKTVRFIIERQDGPDAKPYTQEFDVPYRPGLNVVAALMEIQKNPVTTDGKKVAPVVWECNCLEKVCGACMMVINGKARQACCSLVDKLDQPIHLAPARTFPVIRDLLIDRSVMFESLKRIQGWVEVDGTWEVKDAPIQNPYTAQTAYEISHCMT
;
A
#
# COMPACT_ATOMS: atom_id res chain seq x y z
N MET A 1 5.81 34.23 -13.58
CA MET A 1 5.32 32.84 -13.56
C MET A 1 5.22 32.47 -12.09
N ALA A 2 4.04 32.09 -11.59
CA ALA A 2 3.89 31.72 -10.19
C ALA A 2 4.80 30.51 -9.90
N GLU A 3 5.63 30.61 -8.87
CA GLU A 3 6.50 29.53 -8.42
C GLU A 3 5.63 28.30 -8.12
N GLN A 4 5.70 27.28 -8.98
CA GLN A 4 4.95 26.05 -8.78
C GLN A 4 5.58 25.32 -7.59
N LYS A 5 4.89 25.35 -6.44
CA LYS A 5 5.29 24.59 -5.26
C LYS A 5 5.42 23.12 -5.65
N THR A 6 6.55 22.50 -5.40
CA THR A 6 6.80 21.07 -5.63
C THR A 6 6.95 20.32 -4.31
N VAL A 7 6.74 19.01 -4.37
CA VAL A 7 6.96 18.06 -3.26
C VAL A 7 8.03 17.08 -3.72
N ARG A 8 9.08 16.92 -2.92
CA ARG A 8 10.19 16.02 -3.25
C ARG A 8 9.94 14.62 -2.71
N PHE A 9 10.03 13.63 -3.59
CA PHE A 9 9.95 12.22 -3.27
C PHE A 9 11.29 11.55 -3.50
N ILE A 10 11.75 10.80 -2.51
CA ILE A 10 12.94 9.95 -2.57
C ILE A 10 12.44 8.51 -2.51
N ILE A 11 12.51 7.80 -3.63
CA ILE A 11 11.88 6.50 -3.81
C ILE A 11 12.96 5.43 -3.94
N GLU A 12 12.90 4.42 -3.09
CA GLU A 12 13.65 3.18 -3.25
C GLU A 12 13.07 2.39 -4.43
N ARG A 13 13.93 2.13 -5.41
CA ARG A 13 13.66 1.40 -6.65
C ARG A 13 14.37 0.05 -6.61
N GLN A 14 13.76 -0.94 -7.25
CA GLN A 14 14.32 -2.28 -7.34
C GLN A 14 13.75 -2.96 -8.59
N ASP A 15 14.59 -3.26 -9.58
CA ASP A 15 14.11 -3.71 -10.90
C ASP A 15 13.53 -5.14 -10.90
N GLY A 16 13.85 -5.94 -9.88
CA GLY A 16 13.34 -7.29 -9.70
C GLY A 16 13.74 -7.88 -8.33
N PRO A 17 13.27 -9.09 -7.98
CA PRO A 17 13.45 -9.65 -6.63
C PRO A 17 14.92 -9.77 -6.19
N ASP A 18 15.82 -10.11 -7.11
CA ASP A 18 17.25 -10.30 -6.85
C ASP A 18 18.11 -9.08 -7.19
N ALA A 19 17.50 -8.00 -7.69
CA ALA A 19 18.21 -6.78 -8.04
C ALA A 19 18.59 -5.97 -6.79
N LYS A 20 19.76 -5.31 -6.82
CA LYS A 20 20.15 -4.40 -5.74
C LYS A 20 19.24 -3.17 -5.74
N PRO A 21 18.70 -2.75 -4.58
CA PRO A 21 17.91 -1.54 -4.50
C PRO A 21 18.78 -0.31 -4.75
N TYR A 22 18.17 0.73 -5.30
CA TYR A 22 18.77 2.02 -5.55
C TYR A 22 17.75 3.13 -5.29
N THR A 23 18.20 4.38 -5.22
CA THR A 23 17.32 5.51 -4.93
C THR A 23 17.11 6.36 -6.17
N GLN A 24 15.89 6.84 -6.38
CA GLN A 24 15.57 7.87 -7.36
C GLN A 24 14.75 8.99 -6.74
N GLU A 25 15.03 10.20 -7.19
CA GLU A 25 14.35 11.40 -6.71
C GLU A 25 13.44 11.97 -7.78
N PHE A 26 12.25 12.41 -7.35
CA PHE A 26 11.23 12.99 -8.20
C PHE A 26 10.65 14.25 -7.54
N ASP A 27 10.48 15.30 -8.33
CA ASP A 27 9.72 16.49 -7.92
C ASP A 27 8.32 16.43 -8.51
N VAL A 28 7.32 16.44 -7.63
CA VAL A 28 5.91 16.36 -8.02
C VAL A 28 5.24 17.72 -7.79
N PRO A 29 4.51 18.28 -8.77
CA PRO A 29 3.75 19.51 -8.57
C PRO A 29 2.75 19.37 -7.42
N TYR A 30 2.83 20.28 -6.45
CA TYR A 30 1.91 20.30 -5.32
C TYR A 30 0.50 20.73 -5.75
N ARG A 31 -0.51 20.08 -5.16
CA ARG A 31 -1.90 20.53 -5.19
C ARG A 31 -2.58 20.21 -3.85
N PRO A 32 -3.60 20.97 -3.43
CA PRO A 32 -4.35 20.67 -2.22
C PRO A 32 -4.91 19.24 -2.23
N GLY A 33 -4.77 18.53 -1.12
CA GLY A 33 -5.24 17.15 -0.97
C GLY A 33 -4.41 16.10 -1.71
N LEU A 34 -3.20 16.45 -2.18
CA LEU A 34 -2.29 15.47 -2.78
C LEU A 34 -1.93 14.40 -1.74
N ASN A 35 -2.13 13.13 -2.10
CA ASN A 35 -1.69 11.96 -1.34
C ASN A 35 -0.57 11.24 -2.09
N VAL A 36 0.09 10.29 -1.42
CA VAL A 36 1.24 9.57 -2.00
C VAL A 36 0.86 8.77 -3.25
N VAL A 37 -0.32 8.14 -3.31
CA VAL A 37 -0.75 7.42 -4.55
C VAL A 37 -0.94 8.38 -5.71
N ALA A 38 -1.58 9.52 -5.50
CA ALA A 38 -1.75 10.53 -6.53
C ALA A 38 -0.41 11.13 -6.98
N ALA A 39 0.57 11.24 -6.08
CA ALA A 39 1.92 11.66 -6.43
C ALA A 39 2.65 10.59 -7.28
N LEU A 40 2.54 9.31 -6.92
CA LEU A 40 3.06 8.20 -7.72
C LEU A 40 2.40 8.12 -9.12
N MET A 41 1.09 8.35 -9.21
CA MET A 41 0.38 8.48 -10.49
C MET A 41 0.91 9.66 -11.33
N GLU A 42 1.24 10.79 -10.70
CA GLU A 42 1.80 11.94 -11.40
C GLU A 42 3.21 11.63 -11.93
N ILE A 43 4.04 10.94 -11.14
CA ILE A 43 5.35 10.43 -11.58
C ILE A 43 5.17 9.45 -12.75
N GLN A 44 4.20 8.55 -12.70
CA GLN A 44 3.96 7.57 -13.75
C GLN A 44 3.57 8.21 -15.09
N LYS A 45 2.81 9.32 -15.08
CA LYS A 45 2.46 10.05 -16.31
C LYS A 45 3.68 10.60 -17.04
N ASN A 46 4.68 11.08 -16.29
CA ASN A 46 5.92 11.61 -16.85
C ASN A 46 7.12 11.26 -15.96
N PRO A 47 7.67 10.03 -16.08
CA PRO A 47 8.70 9.52 -15.18
C PRO A 47 10.05 10.14 -15.49
N VAL A 48 10.28 11.33 -14.95
CA VAL A 48 11.51 12.11 -15.10
C VAL A 48 12.07 12.39 -13.71
N THR A 49 13.33 12.03 -13.49
CA THR A 49 14.02 12.31 -12.22
C THR A 49 14.31 13.80 -12.06
N THR A 50 14.65 14.24 -10.85
CA THR A 50 15.11 15.61 -10.57
C THR A 50 16.26 16.06 -11.50
N ASP A 51 17.14 15.15 -11.88
CA ASP A 51 18.24 15.39 -12.85
C ASP A 51 17.79 15.50 -14.32
N GLY A 52 16.49 15.43 -14.61
CA GLY A 52 15.95 15.51 -15.99
C GLY A 52 16.04 14.22 -16.80
N LYS A 53 16.40 13.08 -16.18
CA LYS A 53 16.50 11.79 -16.89
C LYS A 53 15.14 11.10 -16.94
N LYS A 54 14.72 10.69 -18.14
CA LYS A 54 13.54 9.85 -18.32
C LYS A 54 13.85 8.41 -17.89
N VAL A 55 13.04 7.85 -17.00
CA VAL A 55 13.25 6.53 -16.40
C VAL A 55 12.01 5.66 -16.57
N ALA A 56 12.13 4.37 -16.23
CA ALA A 56 10.95 3.51 -16.14
C ALA A 56 10.00 4.02 -15.04
N PRO A 57 8.68 3.97 -15.27
CA PRO A 57 7.70 4.32 -14.24
C PRO A 57 7.92 3.53 -12.96
N VAL A 58 7.66 4.15 -11.81
CA VAL A 58 7.66 3.48 -10.52
C VAL A 58 6.54 2.44 -10.51
N VAL A 59 6.79 1.25 -9.95
CA VAL A 59 5.79 0.19 -9.81
C VAL A 59 5.32 0.12 -8.35
N TRP A 60 4.00 0.13 -8.16
CA TRP A 60 3.34 -0.02 -6.86
C TRP A 60 1.97 -0.66 -7.06
N GLU A 61 1.32 -1.08 -5.97
CA GLU A 61 -0.06 -1.57 -5.99
C GLU A 61 -1.03 -0.55 -5.35
N CYS A 62 -2.21 -0.36 -5.93
CA CYS A 62 -3.30 0.36 -5.30
C CYS A 62 -4.64 -0.09 -5.91
N ASN A 63 -5.73 -0.05 -5.12
CA ASN A 63 -7.06 -0.42 -5.59
C ASN A 63 -8.16 0.54 -5.08
N CYS A 64 -8.65 0.37 -3.84
CA CYS A 64 -9.83 1.13 -3.35
C CYS A 64 -9.65 2.65 -3.17
N LEU A 65 -8.40 3.12 -2.98
CA LEU A 65 -8.05 4.53 -2.71
C LEU A 65 -8.65 5.16 -1.43
N GLU A 66 -9.26 4.37 -0.55
CA GLU A 66 -10.01 4.85 0.62
C GLU A 66 -9.65 4.12 1.93
N LYS A 67 -8.47 3.49 1.98
CA LYS A 67 -7.94 2.78 3.16
C LYS A 67 -8.74 1.55 3.62
N VAL A 68 -9.34 0.83 2.66
CA VAL A 68 -10.15 -0.38 2.92
C VAL A 68 -9.51 -1.68 2.38
N CYS A 69 -8.73 -1.63 1.31
CA CYS A 69 -8.22 -2.87 0.67
C CYS A 69 -6.80 -3.28 1.09
N GLY A 70 -6.08 -2.48 1.88
CA GLY A 70 -4.68 -2.74 2.25
C GLY A 70 -3.63 -2.63 1.12
N ALA A 71 -4.01 -2.69 -0.15
CA ALA A 71 -3.09 -2.88 -1.29
C ALA A 71 -1.95 -1.86 -1.41
N CYS A 72 -2.21 -0.58 -1.13
CA CYS A 72 -1.20 0.48 -1.25
C CYS A 72 -0.31 0.64 0.00
N MET A 73 -0.13 -0.44 0.77
CA MET A 73 0.74 -0.45 1.93
C MET A 73 2.21 -0.41 1.51
N MET A 74 2.96 0.52 2.10
CA MET A 74 4.40 0.69 1.89
C MET A 74 5.02 1.40 3.09
N VAL A 75 6.34 1.55 3.11
CA VAL A 75 7.05 2.33 4.12
C VAL A 75 7.16 3.76 3.65
N ILE A 76 6.56 4.69 4.40
CA ILE A 76 6.53 6.13 4.13
C ILE A 76 7.17 6.85 5.32
N ASN A 77 8.29 7.52 5.09
CA ASN A 77 9.14 8.15 6.11
C ASN A 77 9.45 7.17 7.26
N GLY A 78 9.91 5.97 6.92
CA GLY A 78 10.31 4.93 7.88
C GLY A 78 9.17 4.23 8.62
N LYS A 79 7.90 4.55 8.32
CA LYS A 79 6.72 3.92 8.96
C LYS A 79 5.86 3.20 7.94
N ALA A 80 5.36 2.01 8.28
CA ALA A 80 4.35 1.31 7.48
C ALA A 80 3.06 2.15 7.45
N ARG A 81 2.61 2.52 6.25
CA ARG A 81 1.43 3.35 6.02
C ARG A 81 0.73 2.93 4.73
N GLN A 82 -0.53 3.30 4.60
CA GLN A 82 -1.25 3.18 3.34
C GLN A 82 -1.13 4.48 2.54
N ALA A 83 -0.59 4.39 1.34
CA ALA A 83 -0.26 5.56 0.52
C ALA A 83 -1.49 6.39 0.13
N CYS A 84 -2.66 5.76 -0.08
CA CYS A 84 -3.87 6.46 -0.51
C CYS A 84 -4.43 7.47 0.52
N CYS A 85 -4.16 7.26 1.81
CA CYS A 85 -4.57 8.17 2.89
C CYS A 85 -3.40 8.94 3.52
N SER A 86 -2.20 8.82 2.94
CA SER A 86 -1.02 9.56 3.39
C SER A 86 -0.96 10.89 2.62
N LEU A 87 -1.54 11.94 3.20
CA LEU A 87 -1.52 13.30 2.64
C LEU A 87 -0.11 13.90 2.74
N VAL A 88 0.38 14.50 1.66
CA VAL A 88 1.74 15.07 1.61
C VAL A 88 1.93 16.18 2.65
N ASP A 89 0.88 16.94 2.96
CA ASP A 89 0.88 18.02 3.95
C ASP A 89 1.07 17.53 5.40
N LYS A 90 0.88 16.23 5.64
CA LYS A 90 1.02 15.60 6.96
C LYS A 90 2.32 14.78 7.09
N LEU A 91 3.22 14.90 6.12
CA LEU A 91 4.48 14.17 6.06
C LEU A 91 5.65 15.14 6.07
N ASP A 92 6.68 14.80 6.85
CA ASP A 92 7.95 15.52 6.83
C ASP A 92 8.60 15.43 5.44
N GLN A 93 9.23 16.52 5.02
CA GLN A 93 9.88 16.64 3.71
C GLN A 93 11.40 16.47 3.84
N PRO A 94 12.08 15.81 2.88
CA PRO A 94 11.51 15.13 1.71
C PRO A 94 10.77 13.83 2.09
N ILE A 95 9.82 13.40 1.24
CA ILE A 95 9.05 12.16 1.48
C ILE A 95 9.86 10.97 0.98
N HIS A 96 10.20 10.06 1.89
CA HIS A 96 10.89 8.81 1.58
C HIS A 96 9.89 7.67 1.42
N LEU A 97 9.96 6.95 0.29
CA LEU A 97 9.16 5.76 0.00
C LEU A 97 10.06 4.53 -0.14
N ALA A 98 9.69 3.44 0.51
CA ALA A 98 10.35 2.14 0.39
C ALA A 98 9.33 1.00 0.43
N PRO A 99 9.63 -0.17 -0.18
CA PRO A 99 8.76 -1.33 -0.07
C PRO A 99 8.67 -1.85 1.36
N ALA A 100 7.56 -2.50 1.69
CA ALA A 100 7.40 -3.18 2.97
C ALA A 100 8.12 -4.54 2.96
N ARG A 101 9.40 -4.55 3.38
CA ARG A 101 10.29 -5.73 3.38
C ARG A 101 9.91 -6.85 4.35
N THR A 102 8.80 -6.72 5.07
CA THR A 102 8.13 -7.86 5.71
C THR A 102 7.59 -8.87 4.68
N PHE A 103 7.41 -8.43 3.43
CA PHE A 103 7.02 -9.25 2.29
C PHE A 103 8.14 -9.26 1.23
N PRO A 104 8.24 -10.32 0.41
CA PRO A 104 9.14 -10.32 -0.74
C PRO A 104 8.86 -9.16 -1.69
N VAL A 105 9.89 -8.46 -2.13
CA VAL A 105 9.76 -7.36 -3.10
C VAL A 105 9.74 -7.95 -4.50
N ILE A 106 8.70 -7.62 -5.28
CA ILE A 106 8.60 -8.02 -6.69
C ILE A 106 9.34 -7.00 -7.54
N ARG A 107 9.00 -5.71 -7.39
CA ARG A 107 9.61 -4.59 -8.12
C ARG A 107 9.26 -3.26 -7.44
N ASP A 108 10.24 -2.39 -7.25
CA ASP A 108 10.09 -1.09 -6.62
C ASP A 108 9.32 -1.16 -5.28
N LEU A 109 8.08 -0.66 -5.25
CA LEU A 109 7.21 -0.64 -4.07
C LEU A 109 6.20 -1.78 -4.07
N LEU A 110 6.15 -2.59 -5.14
CA LEU A 110 5.28 -3.76 -5.26
C LEU A 110 5.87 -4.95 -4.51
N ILE A 111 5.06 -5.51 -3.62
CA ILE A 111 5.39 -6.66 -2.79
C ILE A 111 4.52 -7.87 -3.14
N ASP A 112 4.99 -9.05 -2.81
CA ASP A 112 4.21 -10.29 -2.92
C ASP A 112 3.30 -10.48 -1.69
N ARG A 113 2.01 -10.22 -1.88
CA ARG A 113 0.97 -10.37 -0.86
C ARG A 113 0.41 -11.79 -0.75
N SER A 114 0.80 -12.72 -1.64
CA SER A 114 0.35 -14.12 -1.57
C SER A 114 0.69 -14.77 -0.22
N VAL A 115 1.79 -14.33 0.41
CA VAL A 115 2.23 -14.75 1.75
C VAL A 115 1.15 -14.57 2.82
N MET A 116 0.31 -13.52 2.72
CA MET A 116 -0.80 -13.32 3.65
C MET A 116 -1.89 -14.37 3.48
N PHE A 117 -2.25 -14.69 2.23
CA PHE A 117 -3.24 -15.72 1.93
C PHE A 117 -2.76 -17.12 2.32
N GLU A 118 -1.48 -17.44 2.10
CA GLU A 118 -0.89 -18.70 2.58
C GLU A 118 -0.87 -18.76 4.12
N SER A 119 -0.65 -17.63 4.79
CA SER A 119 -0.74 -17.55 6.25
C SER A 119 -2.16 -17.78 6.77
N LEU A 120 -3.18 -17.22 6.09
CA LEU A 120 -4.59 -17.47 6.40
C LEU A 120 -4.96 -18.94 6.21
N LYS A 121 -4.42 -19.58 5.16
CA LYS A 121 -4.60 -21.03 4.95
C LYS A 121 -4.00 -21.87 6.07
N ARG A 122 -2.79 -21.53 6.50
CA ARG A 122 -2.08 -22.23 7.56
C ARG A 122 -2.82 -22.18 8.91
N ILE A 123 -3.50 -21.08 9.21
CA ILE A 123 -4.27 -20.94 10.46
C ILE A 123 -5.72 -21.39 10.35
N GLN A 124 -6.13 -21.93 9.19
CA GLN A 124 -7.52 -22.27 8.89
C GLN A 124 -8.47 -21.09 9.14
N GLY A 125 -8.16 -19.92 8.56
CA GLY A 125 -8.91 -18.67 8.74
C GLY A 125 -10.26 -18.64 8.03
N TRP A 126 -11.06 -19.70 8.17
CA TRP A 126 -12.42 -19.83 7.65
C TRP A 126 -13.32 -20.48 8.71
N VAL A 127 -14.63 -20.30 8.55
CA VAL A 127 -15.61 -21.07 9.33
C VAL A 127 -15.74 -22.43 8.65
N GLU A 128 -15.58 -23.53 9.41
CA GLU A 128 -15.86 -24.86 8.90
C GLU A 128 -17.36 -24.97 8.58
N VAL A 129 -17.68 -25.08 7.29
CA VAL A 129 -19.07 -25.21 6.79
C VAL A 129 -19.40 -26.68 6.49
N ASP A 130 -18.46 -27.60 6.71
CA ASP A 130 -18.51 -29.01 6.30
C ASP A 130 -19.42 -29.86 7.21
N GLY A 131 -20.70 -29.50 7.24
CA GLY A 131 -21.79 -30.34 7.70
C GLY A 131 -22.89 -30.41 6.65
N THR A 132 -23.59 -31.55 6.55
CA THR A 132 -24.70 -31.78 5.59
C THR A 132 -26.00 -31.07 6.01
N TRP A 133 -25.93 -30.00 6.79
CA TRP A 133 -27.09 -29.38 7.41
C TRP A 133 -27.74 -28.39 6.44
N GLU A 134 -29.07 -28.38 6.39
CA GLU A 134 -29.79 -27.30 5.69
C GLU A 134 -29.50 -25.97 6.40
N VAL A 135 -28.94 -25.00 5.68
CA VAL A 135 -28.78 -23.62 6.16
C VAL A 135 -30.17 -22.98 6.20
N LYS A 136 -30.94 -23.22 7.26
CA LYS A 136 -32.25 -22.59 7.47
C LYS A 136 -32.08 -21.24 8.16
N ASP A 137 -31.50 -21.26 9.35
CA ASP A 137 -31.31 -20.08 10.20
C ASP A 137 -29.84 -19.99 10.64
N ALA A 138 -29.33 -18.75 10.76
CA ALA A 138 -28.02 -18.51 11.34
C ALA A 138 -28.01 -18.92 12.83
N PRO A 139 -26.94 -19.57 13.34
CA PRO A 139 -26.84 -19.89 14.75
C PRO A 139 -26.99 -18.64 15.63
N ILE A 140 -27.75 -18.75 16.71
CA ILE A 140 -27.85 -17.66 17.70
C ILE A 140 -26.49 -17.50 18.36
N GLN A 141 -25.88 -16.32 18.20
CA GLN A 141 -24.58 -15.99 18.75
C GLN A 141 -24.73 -15.02 19.93
N ASN A 142 -23.93 -15.25 20.98
CA ASN A 142 -23.83 -14.30 22.10
C ASN A 142 -23.37 -12.92 21.57
N PRO A 143 -24.05 -11.81 21.91
CA PRO A 143 -23.68 -10.47 21.47
C PRO A 143 -22.23 -10.09 21.76
N TYR A 144 -21.67 -10.52 22.90
CA TYR A 144 -20.26 -10.30 23.24
C TYR A 144 -19.34 -10.99 22.23
N THR A 145 -19.58 -12.26 21.93
CA THR A 145 -18.82 -13.01 20.93
C THR A 145 -18.94 -12.39 19.55
N ALA A 146 -20.15 -11.96 19.15
CA ALA A 146 -20.39 -11.27 17.88
C ALA A 146 -19.61 -9.96 17.77
N GLN A 147 -19.61 -9.15 18.83
CA GLN A 147 -18.86 -7.90 18.88
C GLN A 147 -17.35 -8.14 18.76
N THR A 148 -16.80 -9.09 19.54
CA THR A 148 -15.38 -9.44 19.47
C THR A 148 -15.00 -9.98 18.10
N ALA A 149 -15.81 -10.88 17.52
CA ALA A 149 -15.58 -11.43 16.19
C ALA A 149 -15.61 -10.35 15.10
N TYR A 150 -16.54 -9.39 15.21
CA TYR A 150 -16.61 -8.25 14.32
C TYR A 150 -15.35 -7.38 14.43
N GLU A 151 -14.90 -7.05 15.65
CA GLU A 151 -13.71 -6.25 15.88
C GLU A 151 -12.45 -6.85 15.23
N ILE A 152 -12.20 -8.14 15.43
CA ILE A 152 -11.05 -8.84 14.82
C ILE A 152 -11.18 -9.01 13.29
N SER A 153 -12.40 -8.98 12.75
CA SER A 153 -12.68 -9.11 11.32
C SER A 153 -12.38 -7.84 10.50
N HIS A 154 -12.07 -6.71 11.13
CA HIS A 154 -11.68 -5.48 10.43
C HIS A 154 -10.28 -5.56 9.80
N CYS A 155 -9.52 -6.62 10.07
CA CYS A 155 -8.23 -6.81 9.44
C CYS A 155 -8.39 -6.93 7.92
N MET A 156 -7.54 -6.23 7.18
CA MET A 156 -7.54 -6.22 5.72
C MET A 156 -6.23 -6.87 5.24
N THR A 157 -6.33 -7.89 4.39
CA THR A 157 -5.20 -8.44 3.63
C THR A 157 -4.81 -7.53 2.49
#